data_AF-A0A7W1R9E5-F1
#
_entry.id   AF-A0A7W1R9E5-F1
#
_cell.length_a   1.000
_cell.length_b   1.000
_cell.length_c   1.000
_cell.angle_alpha   90.00
_cell.angle_beta   90.00
_cell.angle_gamma   90.00
#
_symmetry.space_group_name_H-M   'P 1'
#
loop_
_entity.id
_entity.type
_entity.pdbx_description
1 polymer ?
#
loop_
_entity_poly.entity_id
_entity_poly.type
_entity_poly.pdbx_seq_one_letter_code
_entity_poly.pdbx_strand_id
1 'polypeptide(L)'
;MTLYTPRYRVWVDFLNLRLDEGYGQFGNRNHFAFLMEMTLGLALGLIASGGVRRNRLPVYLVAAAMVWMALVFTTSRGAILSMFSQLIFIALVVTGGRPSQEASWPTNRRRKWHISRSLMTRAALVACLVAAVVLSVIWVGGDTLVTRLESVPGELSVEATPERTGARRIEIWRATWRSIRANPVAGVGFGGYWAAIPAYRDASGEWTPEQAHNDYLELLASGGLIGAALGTWFLVALIRLAPERLHATDSYRRATCLGALAGLFGAAVHSLFDYGLHITINAFVFTVLIAMAVVNGRVEKGAP
;
A
#
# COMPACT_ATOMS: atom_id res chain seq x y z
N MET A 1 16.68 40.50 -29.89
CA MET A 1 16.63 40.56 -28.41
C MET A 1 15.16 40.51 -28.03
N THR A 2 14.64 39.31 -27.81
CA THR A 2 13.21 39.07 -27.54
C THR A 2 13.15 38.21 -26.29
N LEU A 3 12.60 38.78 -25.22
CA LEU A 3 12.57 38.19 -23.88
C LEU A 3 11.64 36.97 -23.87
N TYR A 4 12.21 35.79 -23.61
CA TYR A 4 11.49 34.53 -23.41
C TYR A 4 11.08 34.45 -21.93
N THR A 5 9.81 34.75 -21.61
CA THR A 5 9.26 34.58 -20.26
C THR A 5 8.72 33.16 -20.07
N PRO A 6 9.26 32.35 -19.12
CA PRO A 6 8.91 30.94 -18.97
C PRO A 6 7.66 30.67 -18.11
N ARG A 7 6.71 31.63 -18.01
CA ARG A 7 5.68 31.59 -16.96
C ARG A 7 4.36 30.89 -17.30
N TYR A 8 4.22 30.32 -18.51
CA TYR A 8 2.92 29.83 -19.00
C TYR A 8 2.87 28.34 -19.35
N ARG A 9 3.96 27.58 -19.18
CA ARG A 9 4.00 26.15 -19.56
C ARG A 9 3.29 25.22 -18.57
N VAL A 10 3.08 25.63 -17.32
CA VAL A 10 2.53 24.75 -16.27
C VAL A 10 1.04 24.39 -16.49
N TRP A 11 0.28 25.24 -17.19
CA TRP A 11 -1.16 25.01 -17.39
C TRP A 11 -1.51 24.22 -18.66
N VAL A 12 -0.60 24.16 -19.63
CA VAL A 12 -0.87 23.47 -20.91
C VAL A 12 -0.68 21.95 -20.79
N ASP A 13 0.16 21.51 -19.86
CA ASP A 13 0.42 20.07 -19.66
C ASP A 13 -0.74 19.32 -18.97
N PHE A 14 -1.66 20.02 -18.29
CA PHE A 14 -2.88 19.42 -17.72
C PHE A 14 -3.86 18.91 -18.79
N LEU A 15 -3.77 19.39 -20.03
CA LEU A 15 -4.63 18.98 -21.15
C LEU A 15 -4.04 17.86 -22.01
N ASN A 16 -2.77 17.50 -21.81
CA ASN A 16 -2.15 16.33 -22.44
C ASN A 16 -2.37 15.06 -21.60
N LEU A 17 -3.64 14.77 -21.27
CA LEU A 17 -4.01 13.43 -20.81
C LEU A 17 -3.74 12.47 -21.97
N ARG A 18 -2.64 11.73 -21.88
CA ARG A 18 -2.39 10.53 -22.68
C ARG A 18 -3.62 9.63 -22.57
N LEU A 19 -4.41 9.56 -23.64
CA LEU A 19 -5.69 8.83 -23.70
C LEU A 19 -5.53 7.33 -23.39
N ASP A 20 -4.30 6.85 -23.38
CA ASP A 20 -3.85 5.49 -23.14
C ASP A 20 -3.32 5.21 -21.71
N GLU A 21 -3.20 6.22 -20.84
CA GLU A 21 -2.63 6.06 -19.49
C GLU A 21 -3.61 6.34 -18.33
N GLY A 22 -4.81 6.88 -18.61
CA GLY A 22 -5.80 7.25 -17.60
C GLY A 22 -6.63 6.08 -17.08
N TYR A 23 -6.66 5.87 -15.75
CA TYR A 23 -7.54 4.89 -15.10
C TYR A 23 -8.76 5.62 -14.52
N GLY A 24 -9.65 6.10 -15.39
CA GLY A 24 -10.80 6.91 -15.01
C GLY A 24 -10.41 8.31 -14.56
N GLN A 25 -10.73 8.69 -13.31
CA GLN A 25 -10.36 10.00 -12.73
C GLN A 25 -8.88 10.09 -12.33
N PHE A 26 -8.12 8.99 -12.40
CA PHE A 26 -6.72 8.95 -12.01
C PHE A 26 -5.81 9.15 -13.22
N GLY A 27 -4.98 10.19 -13.17
CA GLY A 27 -3.88 10.40 -14.12
C GLY A 27 -2.68 9.46 -13.92
N ASN A 28 -2.69 8.65 -12.85
CA ASN A 28 -1.65 7.67 -12.55
C ASN A 28 -2.28 6.33 -12.17
N ARG A 29 -1.93 5.29 -12.92
CA ARG A 29 -2.38 3.90 -12.73
C ARG A 29 -2.15 3.34 -11.33
N ASN A 30 -1.03 3.70 -10.70
CA ASN A 30 -0.71 3.22 -9.35
C ASN A 30 -1.64 3.84 -8.32
N HIS A 31 -2.08 5.09 -8.50
CA HIS A 31 -3.03 5.74 -7.59
C HIS A 31 -4.42 5.10 -7.66
N PHE A 32 -4.87 4.73 -8.87
CA PHE A 32 -6.08 3.93 -9.05
C PHE A 32 -5.92 2.53 -8.42
N ALA A 33 -4.77 1.89 -8.65
CA ALA A 33 -4.49 0.58 -8.08
C ALA A 33 -4.52 0.61 -6.55
N PHE A 34 -3.97 1.66 -5.92
CA PHE A 34 -4.01 1.87 -4.48
C PHE A 34 -5.45 1.88 -3.94
N LEU A 35 -6.38 2.55 -4.63
CA LEU A 35 -7.81 2.55 -4.27
C LEU A 35 -8.43 1.15 -4.38
N MET A 36 -8.23 0.49 -5.53
CA MET A 36 -8.81 -0.83 -5.82
C MET A 36 -8.29 -1.90 -4.87
N GLU A 37 -7.05 -1.79 -4.45
CA GLU A 37 -6.42 -2.76 -3.58
C GLU A 37 -6.98 -2.68 -2.14
N MET A 38 -7.24 -1.48 -1.64
CA MET A 38 -7.91 -1.28 -0.34
C MET A 38 -9.33 -1.87 -0.35
N THR A 39 -10.07 -1.69 -1.45
CA THR A 39 -11.43 -2.25 -1.56
C THR A 39 -11.41 -3.77 -1.74
N LEU A 40 -10.40 -4.31 -2.44
CA LEU A 40 -10.20 -5.75 -2.55
C LEU A 40 -9.97 -6.39 -1.17
N GLY A 41 -9.09 -5.81 -0.35
CA GLY A 41 -8.84 -6.29 1.01
C GLY A 41 -10.11 -6.35 1.85
N LEU A 42 -10.95 -5.31 1.76
CA LEU A 42 -12.25 -5.27 2.42
C LEU A 42 -13.18 -6.40 1.95
N ALA A 43 -13.32 -6.60 0.64
CA ALA A 43 -14.15 -7.64 0.07
C ALA A 43 -13.67 -9.05 0.46
N LEU A 44 -12.36 -9.30 0.38
CA LEU A 44 -11.75 -10.58 0.72
C LEU A 44 -11.89 -10.91 2.21
N GLY A 45 -11.72 -9.93 3.11
CA GLY A 45 -11.93 -10.16 4.54
C GLY A 45 -13.39 -10.44 4.90
N LEU A 46 -14.34 -9.74 4.25
CA LEU A 46 -15.77 -10.01 4.38
C LEU A 46 -16.13 -11.45 3.96
N ILE A 47 -15.57 -11.90 2.84
CA ILE A 47 -15.77 -13.27 2.33
C ILE A 47 -15.12 -14.29 3.26
N ALA A 48 -13.84 -14.09 3.63
CA ALA A 48 -13.04 -15.07 4.38
C ALA A 48 -13.51 -15.29 5.82
N SER A 49 -14.11 -14.28 6.46
CA SER A 49 -14.59 -14.36 7.85
C SER A 49 -16.10 -14.57 8.01
N GLY A 50 -16.82 -14.88 6.91
CA GLY A 50 -18.25 -15.18 6.96
C GLY A 50 -19.13 -13.96 7.24
N GLY A 51 -18.67 -12.75 6.87
CA GLY A 51 -19.48 -11.53 6.93
C GLY A 51 -20.56 -11.44 5.85
N VAL A 52 -20.52 -12.34 4.85
CA VAL A 52 -21.44 -12.38 3.73
C VAL A 52 -22.37 -13.60 3.84
N ARG A 53 -23.67 -13.38 3.72
CA ARG A 53 -24.67 -14.47 3.66
C ARG A 53 -24.45 -15.33 2.43
N ARG A 54 -24.68 -16.65 2.54
CA ARG A 54 -24.41 -17.62 1.45
C ARG A 54 -25.12 -17.29 0.13
N ASN A 55 -26.32 -16.72 0.20
CA ASN A 55 -27.07 -16.26 -0.98
C ASN A 55 -26.49 -15.02 -1.66
N ARG A 56 -25.71 -14.20 -0.95
CA ARG A 56 -25.03 -13.01 -1.49
C ARG A 56 -23.56 -13.26 -1.85
N LEU A 57 -22.99 -14.39 -1.44
CA LEU A 57 -21.61 -14.74 -1.72
C LEU A 57 -21.22 -14.62 -3.21
N PRO A 58 -22.05 -15.08 -4.19
CA PRO A 58 -21.70 -14.92 -5.60
C PRO A 58 -21.49 -13.46 -6.03
N VAL A 59 -22.28 -12.53 -5.50
CA VAL A 59 -22.18 -11.10 -5.81
C VAL A 59 -20.84 -10.53 -5.33
N TYR A 60 -20.43 -10.88 -4.11
CA TYR A 60 -19.15 -10.44 -3.55
C TYR A 60 -17.97 -11.07 -4.28
N LEU A 61 -18.07 -12.33 -4.72
CA LEU A 61 -17.03 -13.00 -5.50
C LEU A 61 -16.86 -12.36 -6.88
N VAL A 62 -17.97 -12.05 -7.57
CA VAL A 62 -17.93 -11.33 -8.86
C VAL A 62 -17.33 -9.94 -8.68
N ALA A 63 -17.75 -9.19 -7.66
CA ALA A 63 -17.17 -7.87 -7.37
C ALA A 63 -15.67 -7.95 -7.07
N ALA A 64 -15.23 -8.89 -6.22
CA ALA A 64 -13.83 -9.10 -5.91
C ALA A 64 -13.03 -9.52 -7.16
N ALA A 65 -13.59 -10.37 -8.02
CA ALA A 65 -12.96 -10.78 -9.28
C ALA A 65 -12.81 -9.60 -10.26
N MET A 66 -13.81 -8.72 -10.35
CA MET A 66 -13.73 -7.51 -11.17
C MET A 66 -12.63 -6.56 -10.67
N VAL A 67 -12.56 -6.33 -9.35
CA VAL A 67 -11.52 -5.49 -8.74
C VAL A 67 -10.14 -6.12 -8.94
N TRP A 68 -10.03 -7.45 -8.76
CA TRP A 68 -8.80 -8.20 -9.02
C TRP A 68 -8.35 -8.07 -10.48
N MET A 69 -9.26 -8.24 -11.44
CA MET A 69 -8.94 -8.04 -12.86
C MET A 69 -8.49 -6.61 -13.13
N ALA A 70 -9.18 -5.61 -12.57
CA ALA A 70 -8.79 -4.21 -12.70
C ALA A 70 -7.36 -3.97 -12.18
N LEU A 71 -6.99 -4.53 -11.03
CA LEU A 71 -5.64 -4.47 -10.47
C LEU A 71 -4.60 -5.09 -11.40
N VAL A 72 -4.89 -6.26 -11.98
CA VAL A 72 -3.99 -6.91 -12.96
C VAL A 72 -3.81 -6.04 -14.20
N PHE A 73 -4.88 -5.45 -14.72
CA PHE A 73 -4.83 -4.53 -15.85
C PHE A 73 -4.12 -3.20 -15.56
N THR A 74 -3.92 -2.83 -14.28
CA THR A 74 -3.05 -1.67 -13.95
C THR A 74 -1.60 -1.92 -14.31
N THR A 75 -1.17 -3.18 -14.44
CA THR A 75 0.23 -3.59 -14.60
C THR A 75 1.16 -2.98 -13.54
N SER A 76 0.61 -2.57 -12.39
CA SER A 76 1.36 -1.99 -11.29
C SER A 76 2.01 -3.09 -10.45
N ARG A 77 3.35 -3.11 -10.44
CA ARG A 77 4.14 -4.08 -9.66
C ARG A 77 3.80 -4.02 -8.16
N GLY A 78 3.65 -2.79 -7.64
CA GLY A 78 3.26 -2.53 -6.25
C GLY A 78 1.88 -3.07 -5.94
N ALA A 79 0.92 -2.89 -6.85
CA ALA A 79 -0.44 -3.40 -6.68
C ALA A 79 -0.51 -4.94 -6.66
N ILE A 80 0.19 -5.60 -7.60
CA ILE A 80 0.22 -7.07 -7.69
C ILE A 80 0.81 -7.66 -6.41
N LEU A 81 1.94 -7.12 -5.95
CA LEU A 81 2.56 -7.57 -4.71
C LEU A 81 1.62 -7.40 -3.51
N SER A 82 1.03 -6.22 -3.39
CA SER A 82 0.23 -5.87 -2.22
C SER A 82 -1.04 -6.72 -2.18
N MET A 83 -1.68 -6.95 -3.32
CA MET A 83 -2.78 -7.91 -3.48
C MET A 83 -2.45 -9.33 -2.96
N PHE A 84 -1.31 -9.92 -3.35
CA PHE A 84 -0.91 -11.23 -2.83
C PHE A 84 -0.56 -11.18 -1.34
N SER A 85 0.07 -10.09 -0.90
CA SER A 85 0.41 -9.86 0.50
C SER A 85 -0.84 -9.82 1.38
N GLN A 86 -1.93 -9.20 0.91
CA GLN A 86 -3.23 -9.19 1.60
C GLN A 86 -3.83 -10.58 1.75
N LEU A 87 -3.76 -11.44 0.72
CA LEU A 87 -4.24 -12.82 0.81
C LEU A 87 -3.49 -13.60 1.89
N ILE A 88 -2.17 -13.43 1.95
CA ILE A 88 -1.34 -14.06 2.96
C ILE A 88 -1.68 -13.50 4.36
N PHE A 89 -1.87 -12.19 4.49
CA PHE A 89 -2.29 -11.55 5.73
C PHE A 89 -3.62 -12.10 6.24
N ILE A 90 -4.64 -12.19 5.37
CA ILE A 90 -5.95 -12.77 5.71
C ILE A 90 -5.77 -14.22 6.16
N ALA A 91 -5.00 -15.03 5.43
CA ALA A 91 -4.73 -16.42 5.80
C ALA A 91 -4.04 -16.52 7.17
N LEU A 92 -3.09 -15.63 7.48
CA LEU A 92 -2.41 -15.56 8.78
C LEU A 92 -3.37 -15.21 9.92
N VAL A 93 -4.27 -14.24 9.74
CA VAL A 93 -5.24 -13.86 10.78
C VAL A 93 -6.31 -14.93 10.98
N VAL A 94 -6.84 -15.51 9.90
CA VAL A 94 -7.88 -16.56 9.97
C VAL A 94 -7.33 -17.84 10.59
N THR A 95 -6.13 -18.29 10.19
CA THR A 95 -5.47 -19.43 10.85
C THR A 95 -4.95 -19.08 12.24
N GLY A 96 -4.76 -17.78 12.50
CA GLY A 96 -4.38 -17.09 13.74
C GLY A 96 -5.40 -17.19 14.87
N GLY A 97 -6.67 -17.05 14.51
CA GLY A 97 -7.80 -16.93 15.43
C GLY A 97 -7.90 -18.09 16.41
N ARG A 98 -8.14 -17.76 17.68
CA ARG A 98 -8.46 -18.77 18.70
C ARG A 98 -9.74 -19.50 18.25
N PRO A 99 -9.77 -20.85 18.22
CA PRO A 99 -11.00 -21.57 17.96
C PRO A 99 -12.06 -21.12 18.97
N SER A 100 -13.25 -20.80 18.48
CA SER A 100 -14.38 -20.39 19.29
C SER A 100 -14.61 -21.37 20.44
N GLN A 101 -14.88 -20.82 21.62
CA GLN A 101 -15.01 -21.54 22.90
C GLN A 101 -16.18 -22.55 22.92
N GLU A 102 -17.04 -22.57 21.88
CA GLU A 102 -18.16 -23.50 21.73
C GLU A 102 -17.76 -24.89 21.23
N ALA A 103 -16.53 -25.10 20.77
CA ALA A 103 -16.12 -26.40 20.27
C ALA A 103 -15.54 -27.26 21.40
N SER A 104 -16.41 -27.94 22.15
CA SER A 104 -16.04 -28.94 23.15
C SER A 104 -15.38 -30.16 22.49
N TRP A 105 -14.06 -30.13 22.29
CA TRP A 105 -13.32 -31.29 21.80
C TRP A 105 -12.58 -32.00 22.96
N PRO A 106 -12.80 -33.30 23.19
CA PRO A 106 -11.96 -34.08 24.08
C PRO A 106 -10.66 -34.48 23.35
N THR A 107 -9.54 -34.40 24.07
CA THR A 107 -8.17 -34.90 23.78
C THR A 107 -7.09 -33.85 23.41
N ASN A 108 -6.14 -33.72 24.33
CA ASN A 108 -4.99 -32.82 24.31
C ASN A 108 -4.02 -33.08 23.12
N ARG A 109 -4.06 -34.27 22.51
CA ARG A 109 -3.16 -34.70 21.41
C ARG A 109 -3.56 -34.15 20.04
N ARG A 110 -4.87 -34.12 19.72
CA ARG A 110 -5.41 -33.49 18.50
C ARG A 110 -5.24 -31.98 18.54
N ARG A 111 -5.48 -31.35 19.70
CA ARG A 111 -5.24 -29.91 19.91
C ARG A 111 -3.78 -29.52 19.67
N LYS A 112 -2.81 -30.26 20.23
CA LYS A 112 -1.37 -30.02 19.97
C LYS A 112 -1.00 -30.19 18.49
N TRP A 113 -1.59 -31.16 17.79
CA TRP A 113 -1.36 -31.37 16.35
C TRP A 113 -1.99 -30.29 15.46
N HIS A 114 -3.19 -29.80 15.78
CA HIS A 114 -3.78 -28.65 15.09
C HIS A 114 -2.98 -27.36 15.34
N ILE A 115 -2.47 -27.17 16.56
CA ILE A 115 -1.61 -26.02 16.90
C ILE A 115 -0.26 -26.10 16.18
N SER A 116 0.41 -27.25 16.18
CA SER A 116 1.71 -27.40 15.49
C SER A 116 1.57 -27.28 13.98
N ARG A 117 0.50 -27.83 13.38
CA ARG A 117 0.17 -27.60 11.97
C ARG A 117 -0.12 -26.13 11.69
N SER A 118 -0.86 -25.43 12.56
CA SER A 118 -1.10 -23.99 12.41
C SER A 118 0.18 -23.15 12.52
N LEU A 119 1.16 -23.58 13.34
CA LEU A 119 2.44 -22.88 13.47
C LEU A 119 3.31 -23.07 12.22
N MET A 120 3.36 -24.30 11.68
CA MET A 120 4.08 -24.60 10.44
C MET A 120 3.46 -23.88 9.24
N THR A 121 2.12 -23.88 9.12
CA THR A 121 1.44 -23.14 8.03
C THR A 121 1.67 -21.64 8.18
N ARG A 122 1.60 -21.08 9.40
CA ARG A 122 1.91 -19.66 9.64
C ARG A 122 3.35 -19.33 9.30
N ALA A 123 4.32 -20.15 9.70
CA ALA A 123 5.74 -19.95 9.36
C ALA A 123 5.95 -19.96 7.84
N ALA A 124 5.31 -20.90 7.13
CA ALA A 124 5.36 -20.96 5.67
C ALA A 124 4.71 -19.72 5.03
N LEU A 125 3.54 -19.28 5.52
CA LEU A 125 2.87 -18.07 5.03
C LEU A 125 3.72 -16.81 5.26
N VAL A 126 4.33 -16.65 6.44
CA VAL A 126 5.25 -15.54 6.72
C VAL A 126 6.47 -15.60 5.79
N ALA A 127 7.04 -16.78 5.57
CA ALA A 127 8.15 -16.94 4.63
C ALA A 127 7.75 -16.58 3.19
N CYS A 128 6.56 -16.99 2.74
CA CYS A 128 6.01 -16.61 1.44
C CYS A 128 5.81 -15.10 1.32
N LEU A 129 5.29 -14.45 2.37
CA LEU A 129 5.10 -13.00 2.40
C LEU A 129 6.44 -12.26 2.28
N VAL A 130 7.42 -12.65 3.10
CA VAL A 130 8.78 -12.07 3.06
C VAL A 130 9.42 -12.30 1.69
N ALA A 131 9.31 -13.51 1.13
CA ALA A 131 9.84 -13.83 -0.19
C ALA A 131 9.17 -12.97 -1.28
N ALA A 132 7.84 -12.82 -1.25
CA ALA A 132 7.12 -11.99 -2.21
C ALA A 132 7.61 -10.53 -2.17
N VAL A 133 7.76 -9.95 -0.96
CA VAL A 133 8.27 -8.60 -0.77
C VAL A 133 9.71 -8.47 -1.27
N VAL A 134 10.61 -9.39 -0.91
CA VAL A 134 12.02 -9.35 -1.37
C VAL A 134 12.11 -9.48 -2.90
N LEU A 135 11.40 -10.43 -3.49
CA LEU A 135 11.38 -10.63 -4.94
C LEU A 135 10.84 -9.41 -5.68
N SER A 136 9.85 -8.72 -5.12
CA SER A 136 9.33 -7.49 -5.71
C SER A 136 10.33 -6.33 -5.68
N VAL A 137 11.10 -6.16 -4.60
CA VAL A 137 12.15 -5.14 -4.50
C VAL A 137 13.23 -5.40 -5.54
N ILE A 138 13.62 -6.67 -5.71
CA ILE A 138 14.56 -7.09 -6.75
C ILE A 138 13.99 -6.81 -8.14
N TRP A 139 12.73 -7.15 -8.38
CA TRP A 139 12.06 -6.92 -9.67
C TRP A 139 11.91 -5.42 -10.00
N VAL A 140 11.67 -4.56 -9.01
CA VAL A 140 11.66 -3.10 -9.19
C VAL A 140 13.07 -2.56 -9.44
N GLY A 141 14.09 -3.13 -8.80
CA GLY A 141 15.49 -2.68 -8.93
C GLY A 141 16.23 -3.17 -10.19
N GLY A 142 15.83 -4.32 -10.73
CA GLY A 142 16.50 -5.01 -11.84
C GLY A 142 16.54 -4.25 -13.16
N ASP A 143 15.53 -3.42 -13.45
CA ASP A 143 15.46 -2.64 -14.69
C ASP A 143 16.67 -1.70 -14.86
N THR A 144 17.24 -1.24 -13.75
CA THR A 144 18.41 -0.33 -13.71
C THR A 144 19.68 -0.94 -14.31
N LEU A 145 19.85 -2.26 -14.22
CA LEU A 145 21.01 -2.96 -14.77
C LEU A 145 20.92 -3.09 -16.28
N VAL A 146 19.71 -3.33 -16.80
CA VAL A 146 19.43 -3.41 -18.24
C VAL A 146 19.58 -2.04 -18.89
N THR A 147 18.97 -0.99 -18.30
CA THR A 147 19.02 0.37 -18.86
C THR A 147 20.43 0.97 -18.90
N ARG A 148 21.33 0.55 -17.99
CA ARG A 148 22.74 1.02 -17.96
C ARG A 148 23.64 0.35 -18.99
N LEU A 149 23.26 -0.86 -19.44
CA LEU A 149 23.96 -1.55 -20.52
C LEU A 149 23.56 -1.03 -21.90
N GLU A 150 22.34 -0.48 -22.03
CA GLU A 150 21.80 0.04 -23.28
C GLU A 150 22.07 1.54 -23.50
N SER A 151 22.49 2.29 -22.48
CA SER A 151 22.63 3.76 -22.56
C SER A 151 24.05 4.25 -22.87
N VAL A 152 24.54 4.07 -24.11
CA VAL A 152 25.55 4.90 -24.81
C VAL A 152 25.38 4.74 -26.34
N PRO A 153 25.33 5.80 -27.18
CA PRO A 153 24.70 7.11 -27.08
C PRO A 153 23.53 7.25 -28.11
N GLY A 154 22.42 7.83 -27.70
CA GLY A 154 21.28 8.10 -28.58
C GLY A 154 20.31 9.04 -27.90
N GLU A 155 20.54 10.33 -28.10
CA GLU A 155 19.75 11.45 -27.63
C GLU A 155 18.27 11.38 -28.06
N LEU A 156 17.40 11.98 -27.22
CA LEU A 156 16.14 12.64 -27.56
C LEU A 156 14.93 11.76 -27.93
N SER A 157 14.32 11.13 -26.91
CA SER A 157 12.86 11.11 -26.79
C SER A 157 12.42 11.09 -25.32
N VAL A 158 11.65 12.12 -24.96
CA VAL A 158 10.93 12.26 -23.68
C VAL A 158 9.70 11.36 -23.76
N GLU A 159 9.93 10.05 -23.80
CA GLU A 159 8.88 9.06 -23.64
C GLU A 159 9.15 8.27 -22.38
N ALA A 160 8.20 8.37 -21.44
CA ALA A 160 8.13 7.57 -20.23
C ALA A 160 7.87 6.11 -20.60
N THR A 161 8.89 5.40 -21.07
CA THR A 161 8.80 3.95 -21.21
C THR A 161 8.76 3.31 -19.81
N PRO A 162 7.97 2.23 -19.60
CA PRO A 162 7.85 1.55 -18.31
C PRO A 162 9.20 1.15 -17.69
N GLU A 163 10.16 0.77 -18.53
CA GLU A 163 11.51 0.30 -18.18
C GLU A 163 12.37 1.40 -17.53
N ARG A 164 12.13 2.68 -17.86
CA ARG A 164 12.84 3.82 -17.26
C ARG A 164 12.31 4.21 -15.87
N THR A 165 11.17 3.67 -15.45
CA THR A 165 10.49 4.08 -14.21
C THR A 165 11.22 3.55 -12.96
N GLY A 166 11.69 2.29 -12.98
CA GLY A 166 12.42 1.69 -11.85
C GLY A 166 13.78 2.34 -11.60
N ALA A 167 14.57 2.49 -12.68
CA ALA A 167 15.87 3.16 -12.64
C ALA A 167 15.78 4.59 -12.07
N ARG A 168 14.75 5.35 -12.48
CA ARG A 168 14.47 6.70 -11.98
C ARG A 168 14.11 6.73 -10.49
N ARG A 169 13.38 5.73 -9.98
CA ARG A 169 13.01 5.65 -8.54
C ARG A 169 14.21 5.43 -7.64
N ILE A 170 15.18 4.61 -8.04
CA ILE A 170 16.41 4.40 -7.25
C ILE A 170 17.19 5.71 -7.11
N GLU A 171 17.29 6.50 -8.18
CA GLU A 171 17.97 7.80 -8.14
C GLU A 171 17.24 8.79 -7.24
N ILE A 172 15.90 8.80 -7.29
CA ILE A 172 15.07 9.56 -6.34
C ILE A 172 15.38 9.12 -4.92
N TRP A 173 15.32 7.82 -4.61
CA TRP A 173 15.55 7.30 -3.25
C TRP A 173 16.96 7.61 -2.72
N ARG A 174 17.98 7.61 -3.59
CA ARG A 174 19.35 8.03 -3.21
C ARG A 174 19.40 9.52 -2.85
N ALA A 175 18.72 10.38 -3.61
CA ALA A 175 18.59 11.79 -3.29
C ALA A 175 17.78 12.00 -1.99
N THR A 176 16.68 11.27 -1.82
CA THR A 176 15.86 11.27 -0.61
C THR A 176 16.68 10.88 0.61
N TRP A 177 17.52 9.85 0.49
CA TRP A 177 18.41 9.41 1.56
C TRP A 177 19.48 10.44 1.92
N ARG A 178 19.99 11.19 0.92
CA ARG A 178 20.89 12.33 1.18
C ARG A 178 20.16 13.44 1.94
N SER A 179 18.92 13.75 1.57
CA SER A 179 18.07 14.73 2.28
C SER A 179 17.81 14.32 3.73
N ILE A 180 17.45 13.05 3.97
CA ILE A 180 17.23 12.47 5.31
C ILE A 180 18.49 12.63 6.17
N ARG A 181 19.67 12.31 5.62
CA ARG A 181 20.95 12.44 6.36
C ARG A 181 21.31 13.88 6.68
N ALA A 182 20.92 14.83 5.83
CA ALA A 182 21.16 16.25 6.07
C ALA A 182 20.17 16.83 7.10
N ASN A 183 18.94 16.32 7.18
CA ASN A 183 17.87 16.83 8.04
C ASN A 183 17.24 15.72 8.92
N PRO A 184 18.01 15.06 9.81
CA PRO A 184 17.58 13.79 10.43
C PRO A 184 16.46 13.95 11.47
N VAL A 185 16.37 15.10 12.15
CA VAL A 185 15.43 15.24 13.29
C VAL A 185 14.02 15.60 12.83
N ALA A 186 13.88 16.73 12.14
CA ALA A 186 12.59 17.28 11.73
C ALA A 186 12.32 17.14 10.23
N GLY A 187 13.26 16.58 9.45
CA GLY A 187 13.16 16.54 8.00
C GLY A 187 13.21 17.94 7.38
N VAL A 188 12.77 18.03 6.13
CA VAL A 188 12.68 19.28 5.37
C VAL A 188 11.33 19.99 5.52
N GLY A 189 10.45 19.47 6.38
CA GLY A 189 9.08 19.94 6.59
C GLY A 189 8.05 19.22 5.71
N PHE A 190 6.86 18.93 6.27
CA PHE A 190 5.74 18.36 5.51
C PHE A 190 5.29 19.32 4.41
N GLY A 191 5.22 18.80 3.17
CA GLY A 191 4.98 19.62 1.97
C GLY A 191 6.21 20.36 1.44
N GLY A 192 7.36 20.27 2.11
CA GLY A 192 8.64 20.86 1.69
C GLY A 192 9.51 19.94 0.83
N TYR A 193 9.14 18.65 0.70
CA TYR A 193 9.94 17.66 -0.01
C TYR A 193 10.31 18.07 -1.43
N TRP A 194 9.32 18.45 -2.25
CA TRP A 194 9.51 18.85 -3.65
C TRP A 194 10.46 20.05 -3.81
N ALA A 195 10.47 20.97 -2.84
CA ALA A 195 11.32 22.16 -2.86
C ALA A 195 12.76 21.85 -2.43
N ALA A 196 12.94 20.89 -1.52
CA ALA A 196 14.26 20.55 -0.97
C ALA A 196 15.02 19.52 -1.80
N ILE A 197 14.32 18.56 -2.42
CA ILE A 197 14.95 17.43 -3.12
C ILE A 197 15.89 17.82 -4.28
N PRO A 198 15.71 18.94 -5.03
CA PRO A 198 16.64 19.31 -6.10
C PRO A 198 18.07 19.56 -5.61
N ALA A 199 18.26 20.01 -4.35
CA ALA A 199 19.58 20.24 -3.77
C ALA A 199 20.38 18.95 -3.51
N TYR A 200 19.71 17.79 -3.54
CA TYR A 200 20.29 16.49 -3.22
C TYR A 200 20.40 15.56 -4.43
N ARG A 201 20.33 16.08 -5.65
CA ARG A 201 20.43 15.31 -6.88
C ARG A 201 21.75 15.56 -7.60
N ASP A 202 22.21 14.57 -8.33
CA ASP A 202 23.36 14.73 -9.22
C ASP A 202 22.84 15.42 -10.50
N ALA A 203 23.63 16.34 -11.08
CA ALA A 203 23.19 17.43 -11.97
C ALA A 203 22.62 17.04 -13.36
N SER A 204 21.89 15.93 -13.49
CA SER A 204 21.44 15.35 -14.77
C SER A 204 20.14 15.92 -15.37
N GLY A 205 19.70 17.13 -14.97
CA GLY A 205 18.77 17.93 -15.76
C GLY A 205 17.25 17.84 -15.48
N GLU A 206 16.61 18.93 -15.90
CA GLU A 206 15.20 19.38 -16.07
C GLU A 206 14.00 18.79 -15.29
N TRP A 207 14.06 17.61 -14.68
CA TRP A 207 12.89 17.04 -14.00
C TRP A 207 13.06 16.97 -12.48
N THR A 208 12.26 17.74 -11.74
CA THR A 208 12.20 17.72 -10.28
C THR A 208 11.12 16.74 -9.81
N PRO A 209 11.46 15.64 -9.10
CA PRO A 209 10.48 14.75 -8.53
C PRO A 209 9.72 15.50 -7.45
N GLU A 210 8.40 15.51 -7.56
CA GLU A 210 7.56 16.13 -6.56
C GLU A 210 7.40 15.23 -5.31
N GLN A 211 7.64 13.91 -5.44
CA GLN A 211 7.49 12.92 -4.38
C GLN A 211 8.58 11.83 -4.44
N ALA A 212 8.81 11.13 -3.33
CA ALA A 212 9.77 10.05 -3.19
C ALA A 212 9.33 8.73 -3.86
N HIS A 213 8.06 8.61 -4.25
CA HIS A 213 7.47 7.33 -4.70
C HIS A 213 7.65 6.18 -3.70
N ASN A 214 7.62 6.53 -2.41
CA ASN A 214 7.64 5.63 -1.26
C ASN A 214 7.21 6.49 -0.06
N ASP A 215 5.99 6.28 0.45
CA ASP A 215 5.44 7.09 1.53
C ASP A 215 6.29 7.02 2.82
N TYR A 216 7.05 5.94 3.05
CA TYR A 216 7.96 5.83 4.20
C TYR A 216 9.20 6.72 4.06
N LEU A 217 9.81 6.74 2.87
CA LEU A 217 10.92 7.64 2.57
C LEU A 217 10.46 9.10 2.57
N GLU A 218 9.26 9.37 2.04
CA GLU A 218 8.65 10.70 2.08
C GLU A 218 8.44 11.18 3.53
N LEU A 219 7.89 10.31 4.39
CA LEU A 219 7.67 10.60 5.81
C LEU A 219 8.98 10.89 6.54
N LEU A 220 10.02 10.08 6.30
CA LEU A 220 11.35 10.29 6.88
C LEU A 220 12.03 11.55 6.36
N ALA A 221 11.93 11.84 5.06
CA ALA A 221 12.54 13.03 4.48
C ALA A 221 11.83 14.30 4.92
N SER A 222 10.50 14.27 5.01
CA SER A 222 9.69 15.43 5.37
C SER A 222 9.66 15.69 6.87
N GLY A 223 9.57 14.65 7.70
CA GLY A 223 9.40 14.78 9.15
C GLY A 223 10.58 14.28 10.00
N GLY A 224 11.62 13.69 9.40
CA GLY A 224 12.75 13.13 10.14
C GLY A 224 12.33 12.06 11.16
N LEU A 225 13.12 11.96 12.23
CA LEU A 225 12.82 11.11 13.38
C LEU A 225 11.49 11.47 14.06
N ILE A 226 11.07 12.75 14.04
CA ILE A 226 9.78 13.16 14.61
C ILE A 226 8.63 12.54 13.80
N GLY A 227 8.67 12.66 12.47
CA GLY A 227 7.70 12.05 11.57
C GLY A 227 7.68 10.53 11.70
N ALA A 228 8.86 9.90 11.78
CA ALA A 228 8.98 8.47 12.02
C ALA A 228 8.36 8.03 13.36
N ALA A 229 8.59 8.79 14.43
CA ALA A 229 8.03 8.50 15.74
C ALA A 229 6.50 8.61 15.74
N LEU A 230 5.94 9.64 15.08
CA LEU A 230 4.49 9.80 14.93
C LEU A 230 3.86 8.67 14.10
N GLY A 231 4.48 8.30 12.97
CA GLY A 231 4.03 7.18 12.15
C GLY A 231 4.09 5.84 12.90
N THR A 232 5.17 5.62 13.66
CA THR A 232 5.33 4.42 14.51
C THR A 232 4.28 4.38 15.62
N TRP A 233 4.04 5.51 16.29
CA TRP A 233 3.00 5.62 17.32
C TRP A 233 1.62 5.31 16.74
N PHE A 234 1.28 5.88 15.58
CA PHE A 234 0.02 5.62 14.89
C PHE A 234 -0.15 4.13 14.55
N LEU A 235 0.88 3.49 14.01
CA LEU A 235 0.85 2.06 13.70
C LEU A 235 0.66 1.20 14.96
N VAL A 236 1.37 1.52 16.05
CA VAL A 236 1.22 0.83 17.33
C VAL A 236 -0.18 1.00 17.90
N ALA A 237 -0.76 2.21 17.81
CA ALA A 237 -2.13 2.47 18.25
C ALA A 237 -3.15 1.63 17.46
N LEU A 238 -3.01 1.58 16.12
CA LEU A 238 -3.86 0.77 15.25
C LEU A 238 -3.78 -0.72 15.60
N ILE A 239 -2.56 -1.26 15.77
CA ILE A 239 -2.33 -2.68 16.13
C ILE A 239 -2.90 -3.01 17.52
N ARG A 240 -2.89 -2.06 18.46
CA ARG A 240 -3.44 -2.27 19.81
C ARG A 240 -4.97 -2.23 19.86
N LEU A 241 -5.61 -1.44 19.00
CA LEU A 241 -7.08 -1.28 18.99
C LEU A 241 -7.79 -2.34 18.14
N ALA A 242 -7.16 -2.80 17.06
CA ALA A 242 -7.75 -3.77 16.13
C ALA A 242 -8.19 -5.14 16.73
N PRO A 243 -7.47 -5.73 17.71
CA PRO A 243 -7.82 -7.05 18.25
C PRO A 243 -9.19 -7.12 18.92
N GLU A 244 -9.65 -6.03 19.55
CA GLU A 244 -10.97 -5.98 20.20
C GLU A 244 -12.10 -6.32 19.22
N ARG A 245 -11.96 -5.86 17.97
CA ARG A 245 -12.92 -6.10 16.90
C ARG A 245 -12.75 -7.42 16.19
N LEU A 246 -11.52 -7.86 15.98
CA LEU A 246 -11.24 -9.18 15.41
C LEU A 246 -11.78 -10.33 16.27
N HIS A 247 -12.01 -10.08 17.56
CA HIS A 247 -12.59 -11.04 18.49
C HIS A 247 -14.08 -10.80 18.80
N ALA A 248 -14.76 -9.93 18.04
CA ALA A 248 -16.19 -9.71 18.20
C ALA A 248 -17.02 -11.00 17.93
N THR A 249 -18.11 -11.16 18.68
CA THR A 249 -19.09 -12.25 18.51
C THR A 249 -19.89 -12.10 17.22
N ASP A 250 -20.28 -10.86 16.88
CA ASP A 250 -20.93 -10.53 15.63
C ASP A 250 -20.02 -10.79 14.42
N SER A 251 -20.45 -11.71 13.56
CA SER A 251 -19.65 -12.16 12.41
C SER A 251 -19.40 -11.06 11.39
N TYR A 252 -20.35 -10.14 11.22
CA TYR A 252 -20.23 -9.03 10.28
C TYR A 252 -19.19 -8.00 10.76
N ARG A 253 -19.22 -7.61 12.04
CA ARG A 253 -18.22 -6.71 12.67
C ARG A 253 -16.82 -7.31 12.58
N ARG A 254 -16.67 -8.60 12.91
CA ARG A 254 -15.38 -9.29 12.81
C ARG A 254 -14.86 -9.32 11.37
N ALA A 255 -15.73 -9.67 10.41
CA ALA A 255 -15.35 -9.77 9.01
C ALA A 255 -15.04 -8.40 8.38
N THR A 256 -15.78 -7.36 8.76
CA THR A 256 -15.52 -5.97 8.35
C THR A 256 -14.19 -5.48 8.92
N CYS A 257 -13.88 -5.77 10.19
CA CYS A 257 -12.60 -5.45 10.79
C CYS A 257 -11.44 -6.16 10.07
N LEU A 258 -11.56 -7.47 9.82
CA LEU A 258 -10.55 -8.21 9.07
C LEU A 258 -10.34 -7.63 7.67
N GLY A 259 -11.42 -7.34 6.95
CA GLY A 259 -11.34 -6.76 5.61
C GLY A 259 -10.70 -5.37 5.62
N ALA A 260 -11.06 -4.53 6.59
CA ALA A 260 -10.44 -3.22 6.75
C ALA A 260 -8.93 -3.34 7.05
N LEU A 261 -8.53 -4.21 7.96
CA LEU A 261 -7.11 -4.46 8.25
C LEU A 261 -6.36 -5.03 7.06
N ALA A 262 -6.99 -5.91 6.26
CA ALA A 262 -6.40 -6.43 5.03
C ALA A 262 -6.18 -5.30 4.01
N GLY A 263 -7.16 -4.41 3.80
CA GLY A 263 -7.01 -3.25 2.92
C GLY A 263 -5.92 -2.27 3.41
N LEU A 264 -5.87 -1.99 4.71
CA LEU A 264 -4.83 -1.16 5.32
C LEU A 264 -3.43 -1.78 5.19
N PHE A 265 -3.34 -3.09 5.40
CA PHE A 265 -2.09 -3.84 5.25
C PHE A 265 -1.59 -3.78 3.81
N GLY A 266 -2.50 -3.95 2.84
CA GLY A 266 -2.18 -3.79 1.44
C GLY A 266 -1.67 -2.39 1.08
N ALA A 267 -2.41 -1.35 1.48
CA ALA A 267 -1.96 0.04 1.32
C ALA A 267 -0.56 0.26 1.92
N ALA A 268 -0.27 -0.32 3.09
CA ALA A 268 1.05 -0.25 3.71
C ALA A 268 2.14 -0.94 2.87
N VAL A 269 1.85 -2.08 2.23
CA VAL A 269 2.80 -2.74 1.32
C VAL A 269 2.99 -1.93 0.03
N HIS A 270 1.91 -1.39 -0.54
CA HIS A 270 1.97 -0.59 -1.77
C HIS A 270 2.79 0.69 -1.55
N SER A 271 2.66 1.29 -0.38
CA SER A 271 3.40 2.48 0.08
C SER A 271 4.94 2.31 0.04
N LEU A 272 5.48 1.09 -0.08
CA LEU A 272 6.91 0.85 -0.31
C LEU A 272 7.37 1.27 -1.71
N PHE A 273 6.43 1.34 -2.66
CA PHE A 273 6.71 1.55 -4.08
C PHE A 273 5.93 2.70 -4.68
N ASP A 274 5.07 3.37 -3.90
CA ASP A 274 4.34 4.54 -4.37
C ASP A 274 3.95 5.48 -3.22
N TYR A 275 3.36 6.61 -3.58
CA TYR A 275 2.96 7.71 -2.69
C TYR A 275 1.43 7.90 -2.64
N GLY A 276 0.68 6.79 -2.74
CA GLY A 276 -0.74 6.79 -3.02
C GLY A 276 -1.60 7.53 -1.99
N LEU A 277 -1.12 7.70 -0.75
CA LEU A 277 -1.83 8.43 0.31
C LEU A 277 -1.85 9.95 0.14
N HIS A 278 -1.03 10.50 -0.75
CA HIS A 278 -1.09 11.93 -1.11
C HIS A 278 -2.33 12.27 -1.94
N ILE A 279 -3.00 11.26 -2.50
CA ILE A 279 -4.21 11.44 -3.29
C ILE A 279 -5.42 11.41 -2.36
N THR A 280 -6.22 12.49 -2.39
CA THR A 280 -7.33 12.72 -1.46
C THR A 280 -8.30 11.54 -1.35
N ILE A 281 -8.70 10.93 -2.47
CA ILE A 281 -9.65 9.79 -2.44
C ILE A 281 -9.04 8.54 -1.78
N ASN A 282 -7.73 8.32 -1.96
CA ASN A 282 -7.02 7.21 -1.32
C ASN A 282 -6.91 7.46 0.19
N ALA A 283 -6.50 8.66 0.59
CA ALA A 283 -6.45 9.05 2.00
C ALA A 283 -7.82 8.93 2.69
N PHE A 284 -8.89 9.31 1.99
CA PHE A 284 -10.27 9.19 2.48
C PHE A 284 -10.65 7.72 2.71
N VAL A 285 -10.47 6.85 1.72
CA VAL A 285 -10.78 5.42 1.87
C VAL A 285 -9.91 4.76 2.93
N PHE A 286 -8.62 5.09 2.99
CA PHE A 286 -7.71 4.64 4.04
C PHE A 286 -8.25 5.02 5.44
N THR A 287 -8.71 6.27 5.61
CA THR A 287 -9.32 6.75 6.86
C THR A 287 -10.61 6.01 7.21
N VAL A 288 -11.47 5.74 6.22
CA VAL A 288 -12.68 4.93 6.41
C VAL A 288 -12.34 3.52 6.86
N LEU A 289 -11.31 2.88 6.29
CA LEU A 289 -10.86 1.56 6.72
C LEU A 289 -10.30 1.59 8.15
N ILE A 290 -9.53 2.62 8.54
CA ILE A 290 -9.11 2.79 9.94
C ILE A 290 -10.34 2.82 10.85
N ALA A 291 -11.33 3.64 10.51
CA ALA A 291 -12.57 3.75 11.30
C ALA A 291 -13.29 2.40 11.41
N MET A 292 -13.44 1.66 10.31
CA MET A 292 -14.03 0.32 10.33
C MET A 292 -13.26 -0.66 11.23
N ALA A 293 -11.92 -0.58 11.21
CA ALA A 293 -11.05 -1.44 12.00
C ALA A 293 -11.12 -1.15 13.51
N VAL A 294 -11.30 0.12 13.93
CA VAL A 294 -11.14 0.51 15.36
C VAL A 294 -12.38 1.07 16.06
N VAL A 295 -13.39 1.58 15.35
CA VAL A 295 -14.50 2.32 15.97
C VAL A 295 -15.44 1.38 16.72
N ASN A 296 -15.26 1.16 18.02
CA ASN A 296 -16.20 0.39 18.84
C ASN A 296 -17.50 1.18 19.13
N GLY A 297 -18.56 0.88 18.39
CA GLY A 297 -19.89 1.43 18.64
C GLY A 297 -20.45 0.95 19.99
N ARG A 298 -20.76 1.89 20.89
CA ARG A 298 -21.47 1.71 22.17
C ARG A 298 -22.95 1.28 22.01
N VAL A 299 -23.30 0.48 21.01
CA VAL A 299 -24.71 0.20 20.69
C VAL A 299 -25.33 -0.89 21.58
N GLU A 300 -24.54 -1.55 22.44
CA GLU A 300 -25.02 -2.63 23.34
C GLU A 300 -24.87 -2.26 24.83
N LYS A 301 -25.26 -1.06 25.21
CA LYS A 301 -25.91 -0.90 26.52
C LYS A 301 -27.40 -0.82 26.25
N GLY A 302 -28.06 -1.97 26.32
CA GLY A 302 -29.52 -2.02 26.38
C GLY A 302 -29.98 -1.00 27.42
N ALA A 303 -31.00 -0.22 27.06
CA ALA A 303 -31.71 0.59 28.02
C ALA A 303 -32.16 -0.31 29.19
N PRO A 304 -32.10 0.20 30.44
CA PRO A 304 -32.48 -0.57 31.63
C PRO A 304 -33.91 -1.10 31.57
#